data_AF-A0A959VKN9-F1
#
_entry.id   AF-A0A959VKN9-F1
#
_cell.length_a   1.000
_cell.length_b   1.000
_cell.length_c   1.000
_cell.angle_alpha   90.00
_cell.angle_beta   90.00
_cell.angle_gamma   90.00
#
_symmetry.space_group_name_H-M   'P 1'
#
loop_
_entity.id
_entity.type
_entity.pdbx_description
1 polymer ?
#
loop_
_entity_poly.entity_id
_entity_poly.type
_entity_poly.pdbx_seq_one_letter_code
_entity_poly.pdbx_strand_id
1 'polypeptide(L)'
;MSVAAEPQGSTAEAVSYQDLYRRWEENNWSAMDLDFSRDRAGWEALSAIQRKSALWMYSMFFFGEDSVADNLSPYIDAAPTEEMTYFLTTQQVDEARHAVHFHRFFKEVIGAGDDVASTLEATLPQLGWGYRHVFDRLDRMADELRADRSLPRFAQAIALYHMVVEGTLAQPGQHYIEDYFTRDGGMPGFSEGMRHVSRDEQRHIGFGVKVLSELVGESDEIKAALVELYRDVNRYSLAVFCPPGYDRAYTECWGFTLEEIFSFGLRLVRQRWKTIGFPLEEWPDDVWPFDHSKPVEEIAARQTRLLLAGVTGEPCERPDSSPEVQGILFDLIARTADSSVTGSGRFTTQWRFTDADPWHIVVENGSTRAVPGLAGDPDLTLGTDWSEWVGIAMKQGNPLRSLAGRRLRPNGSPRALNTFRRVFAPH
;
A
#
# COMPACT_ATOMS: atom_id res chain seq x y z
N MET A 1 11.38 -32.08 35.62
CA MET A 1 10.33 -31.08 35.84
C MET A 1 10.98 -29.80 36.32
N SER A 2 11.13 -28.83 35.44
CA SER A 2 11.12 -27.41 35.80
C SER A 2 10.56 -26.68 34.60
N VAL A 3 9.50 -25.95 34.88
CA VAL A 3 8.47 -25.48 33.95
C VAL A 3 9.05 -24.35 33.10
N ALA A 4 8.94 -24.48 31.77
CA ALA A 4 9.11 -23.38 30.86
C ALA A 4 8.00 -22.36 31.16
N ALA A 5 8.40 -21.15 31.56
CA ALA A 5 7.48 -20.03 31.59
C ALA A 5 7.15 -19.67 30.14
N GLU A 6 5.90 -19.87 29.76
CA GLU A 6 5.34 -19.28 28.54
C GLU A 6 5.38 -17.75 28.67
N PRO A 7 5.81 -17.00 27.64
CA PRO A 7 5.57 -15.57 27.61
C PRO A 7 4.09 -15.35 27.31
N GLN A 8 3.30 -15.12 28.36
CA GLN A 8 1.95 -14.55 28.26
C GLN A 8 2.09 -13.03 28.20
N GLY A 9 1.88 -12.48 27.00
CA GLY A 9 1.77 -11.05 26.73
C GLY A 9 2.07 -10.76 25.26
N SER A 10 1.17 -10.06 24.56
CA SER A 10 1.44 -9.59 23.20
C SER A 10 2.62 -8.61 23.26
N THR A 11 3.55 -8.64 22.29
CA THR A 11 4.64 -7.64 22.20
C THR A 11 4.11 -6.20 22.13
N ALA A 12 2.84 -6.00 21.75
CA ALA A 12 2.16 -4.70 21.78
C ALA A 12 1.81 -4.22 23.21
N GLU A 13 1.59 -5.13 24.17
CA GLU A 13 1.34 -4.79 25.58
C GLU A 13 2.62 -4.29 26.28
N ALA A 14 3.80 -4.59 25.73
CA ALA A 14 5.09 -4.21 26.31
C ALA A 14 5.45 -2.72 26.09
N VAL A 15 4.81 -2.04 25.14
CA VAL A 15 5.06 -0.63 24.82
C VAL A 15 3.89 0.21 25.32
N SER A 16 4.15 1.21 26.17
CA SER A 16 3.15 2.17 26.63
C SER A 16 3.26 3.51 25.89
N TYR A 17 2.18 4.29 25.85
CA TYR A 17 2.23 5.64 25.28
C TYR A 17 3.24 6.54 26.03
N GLN A 18 3.38 6.37 27.34
CA GLN A 18 4.39 7.09 28.12
C GLN A 18 5.82 6.66 27.78
N ASP A 19 6.06 5.38 27.49
CA ASP A 19 7.37 4.92 27.00
C ASP A 19 7.68 5.54 25.62
N LEU A 20 6.70 5.54 24.72
CA LEU A 20 6.84 6.16 23.42
C LEU A 20 7.15 7.66 23.51
N TYR A 21 6.47 8.40 24.39
CA TYR A 21 6.76 9.81 24.65
C TYR A 21 8.17 10.00 25.25
N ARG A 22 8.55 9.20 26.25
CA ARG A 22 9.89 9.26 26.85
C ARG A 22 10.98 9.04 25.81
N ARG A 23 10.80 8.06 24.92
CA ARG A 23 11.76 7.78 23.85
C ARG A 23 11.91 8.98 22.91
N TRP A 24 10.85 9.72 22.63
CA TRP A 24 10.92 10.95 21.83
C TRP A 24 11.83 12.00 22.50
N GLU A 25 11.61 12.29 23.78
CA GLU A 25 12.44 13.24 24.55
C GLU A 25 13.92 12.81 24.58
N GLU A 26 14.18 11.53 24.86
CA GLU A 26 15.54 10.98 25.00
C GLU A 26 16.32 10.91 23.68
N ASN A 27 15.62 10.95 22.54
CA ASN A 27 16.19 10.75 21.22
C ASN A 27 16.12 11.99 20.32
N ASN A 28 15.82 13.16 20.87
CA ASN A 28 15.71 14.38 20.10
C ASN A 28 16.98 14.70 19.28
N TRP A 29 16.80 15.27 18.08
CA TRP A 29 17.89 15.64 17.16
C TRP A 29 17.59 16.95 16.40
N SER A 30 18.62 17.64 15.94
CA SER A 30 18.49 18.90 15.22
C SER A 30 18.71 18.69 13.73
N ALA A 31 17.67 18.92 12.92
CA ALA A 31 17.83 18.94 11.47
C ALA A 31 18.76 20.05 10.99
N MET A 32 19.07 21.06 11.83
CA MET A 32 20.01 22.14 11.51
C MET A 32 21.47 21.79 11.82
N ASP A 33 21.70 20.77 12.65
CA ASP A 33 23.05 20.35 13.06
C ASP A 33 23.67 19.35 12.07
N LEU A 34 22.86 18.82 11.14
CA LEU A 34 23.34 17.94 10.08
C LEU A 34 24.29 18.68 9.12
N ASP A 35 25.47 18.09 8.90
CA ASP A 35 26.51 18.59 8.00
C ASP A 35 26.44 17.91 6.63
N PHE A 36 25.99 18.66 5.61
CA PHE A 36 25.96 18.21 4.21
C PHE A 36 27.18 18.64 3.40
N SER A 37 28.22 19.21 4.01
CA SER A 37 29.39 19.75 3.28
C SER A 37 30.10 18.72 2.39
N ARG A 38 29.98 17.44 2.73
CA ARG A 38 30.59 16.33 1.97
C ARG A 38 29.63 15.64 1.00
N ASP A 39 28.33 15.87 1.14
CA ASP A 39 27.29 15.11 0.44
C ASP A 39 27.19 15.50 -1.03
N ARG A 40 27.52 16.76 -1.38
CA ARG A 40 27.53 17.23 -2.77
C ARG A 40 28.46 16.39 -3.65
N ALA A 41 29.65 16.04 -3.16
CA ALA A 41 30.57 15.19 -3.90
C ALA A 41 30.00 13.78 -4.11
N GLY A 42 29.33 13.21 -3.09
CA GLY A 42 28.64 11.92 -3.21
C GLY A 42 27.51 11.95 -4.23
N TRP A 43 26.67 12.98 -4.20
CA TRP A 43 25.60 13.18 -5.18
C TRP A 43 26.11 13.31 -6.62
N GLU A 44 27.19 14.06 -6.82
CA GLU A 44 27.83 14.24 -8.12
C GLU A 44 28.48 12.95 -8.63
N ALA A 45 28.93 12.06 -7.74
CA ALA A 45 29.52 10.77 -8.07
C ALA A 45 28.48 9.70 -8.50
N LEU A 46 27.20 9.88 -8.18
CA LEU A 46 26.13 8.97 -8.62
C LEU A 46 26.06 8.90 -10.16
N SER A 47 25.84 7.69 -10.68
CA SER A 47 25.52 7.50 -12.09
C SER A 47 24.22 8.20 -12.48
N ALA A 48 23.99 8.39 -13.78
CA ALA A 48 22.78 9.07 -14.27
C ALA A 48 21.48 8.36 -13.84
N ILE A 49 21.46 7.02 -13.82
CA ILE A 49 20.29 6.26 -13.36
C ILE A 49 20.10 6.34 -11.85
N GLN A 50 21.20 6.24 -11.08
CA GLN A 50 21.16 6.39 -9.62
C GLN A 50 20.65 7.78 -9.23
N ARG A 51 21.12 8.85 -9.89
CA ARG A 51 20.64 10.21 -9.61
C ARG A 51 19.14 10.37 -9.90
N LYS A 52 18.64 9.80 -10.99
CA LYS A 52 17.19 9.79 -11.32
C LYS A 52 16.38 9.02 -10.28
N SER A 53 16.87 7.84 -9.89
CA SER A 53 16.21 7.00 -8.90
C SER A 53 16.19 7.65 -7.52
N ALA A 54 17.32 8.21 -7.08
CA ALA A 54 17.41 8.95 -5.83
C ALA A 54 16.48 10.17 -5.82
N LEU A 55 16.45 10.96 -6.91
CA LEU A 55 15.53 12.09 -7.02
C LEU A 55 14.07 11.65 -6.93
N TRP A 56 13.70 10.54 -7.57
CA TRP A 56 12.36 9.97 -7.47
C TRP A 56 12.00 9.58 -6.03
N MET A 57 12.86 8.81 -5.38
CA MET A 57 12.64 8.33 -4.01
C MET A 57 12.60 9.47 -2.99
N TYR A 58 13.58 10.38 -3.01
CA TYR A 58 13.64 11.49 -2.05
C TYR A 58 12.52 12.50 -2.24
N SER A 59 12.01 12.63 -3.47
CA SER A 59 10.83 13.47 -3.74
C SER A 59 9.58 12.90 -3.06
N MET A 60 9.42 11.57 -3.09
CA MET A 60 8.33 10.89 -2.38
C MET A 60 8.46 11.00 -0.86
N PHE A 61 9.68 10.94 -0.31
CA PHE A 61 9.85 11.22 1.11
C PHE A 61 9.53 12.67 1.42
N PHE A 62 10.22 13.63 0.80
CA PHE A 62 10.05 15.04 1.15
C PHE A 62 8.61 15.52 1.05
N PHE A 63 7.92 15.23 -0.06
CA PHE A 63 6.50 15.56 -0.20
C PHE A 63 5.64 14.85 0.86
N GLY A 64 6.02 13.62 1.19
CA GLY A 64 5.30 12.80 2.16
C GLY A 64 5.37 13.41 3.55
N GLU A 65 6.58 13.73 4.02
CA GLU A 65 6.84 14.36 5.33
C GLU A 65 6.05 15.67 5.50
N ASP A 66 6.06 16.51 4.47
CA ASP A 66 5.33 17.80 4.48
C ASP A 66 3.81 17.58 4.53
N SER A 67 3.28 16.68 3.68
CA SER A 67 1.86 16.37 3.66
C SER A 67 1.36 15.75 4.96
N VAL A 68 2.13 14.89 5.61
CA VAL A 68 1.72 14.28 6.89
C VAL A 68 1.81 15.30 8.04
N ALA A 69 2.81 16.19 8.03
CA ALA A 69 2.91 17.29 8.99
C ALA A 69 1.69 18.22 8.91
N ASP A 70 1.20 18.52 7.70
CA ASP A 70 0.00 19.33 7.45
C ASP A 70 -1.29 18.62 7.90
N ASN A 71 -1.36 17.29 7.75
CA ASN A 71 -2.57 16.50 7.97
C ASN A 71 -2.74 15.93 9.39
N LEU A 72 -1.72 16.02 10.25
CA LEU A 72 -1.75 15.39 11.58
C LEU A 72 -2.68 16.10 12.60
N SER A 73 -2.98 17.39 12.44
CA SER A 73 -3.78 18.12 13.44
C SER A 73 -5.18 17.53 13.68
N PRO A 74 -5.97 17.12 12.67
CA PRO A 74 -7.23 16.39 12.88
C PRO A 74 -7.10 15.06 13.63
N TYR A 75 -5.94 14.39 13.54
CA TYR A 75 -5.69 13.16 14.26
C TYR A 75 -5.50 13.44 15.75
N ILE A 76 -4.74 14.49 16.08
CA ILE A 76 -4.56 14.99 17.45
C ILE A 76 -5.92 15.34 18.06
N ASP A 77 -6.75 16.07 17.30
CA ASP A 77 -8.09 16.52 17.71
C ASP A 77 -9.09 15.37 17.94
N ALA A 78 -8.90 14.23 17.25
CA ALA A 78 -9.79 13.07 17.30
C ALA A 78 -9.29 11.99 18.28
N ALA A 79 -8.09 12.13 18.83
CA ALA A 79 -7.51 11.16 19.73
C ALA A 79 -8.37 10.99 21.00
N PRO A 80 -8.71 9.74 21.40
CA PRO A 80 -9.65 9.50 22.50
C PRO A 80 -9.03 9.67 23.89
N THR A 81 -7.70 9.70 24.01
CA THR A 81 -6.98 9.87 25.28
C THR A 81 -5.88 10.92 25.17
N GLU A 82 -5.56 11.55 26.30
CA GLU A 82 -4.50 12.55 26.37
C GLU A 82 -3.14 11.97 26.01
N GLU A 83 -2.87 10.71 26.37
CA GLU A 83 -1.64 10.04 26.00
C GLU A 83 -1.47 9.89 24.48
N MET A 84 -2.57 9.61 23.76
CA MET A 84 -2.56 9.54 22.29
C MET A 84 -2.39 10.94 21.69
N THR A 85 -3.08 11.95 22.23
CA THR A 85 -2.94 13.36 21.83
C THR A 85 -1.50 13.83 21.96
N TYR A 86 -0.86 13.56 23.09
CA TYR A 86 0.52 13.97 23.34
C TYR A 86 1.51 13.25 22.41
N PHE A 87 1.31 11.96 22.15
CA PHE A 87 2.13 11.24 21.18
C PHE A 87 2.00 11.82 19.77
N LEU A 88 0.77 12.04 19.28
CA LEU A 88 0.53 12.57 17.93
C LEU A 88 1.08 13.99 17.78
N THR A 89 1.07 14.78 18.86
CA THR A 89 1.70 16.11 18.87
C THR A 89 3.21 16.01 18.69
N THR A 90 3.89 15.06 19.34
CA THR A 90 5.33 14.88 19.14
C THR A 90 5.65 14.34 17.75
N GLN A 91 4.80 13.47 17.21
CA GLN A 91 4.90 13.01 15.82
C GLN A 91 4.79 14.17 14.83
N GLN A 92 3.84 15.09 15.00
CA GLN A 92 3.73 16.25 14.10
C GLN A 92 5.01 17.12 14.09
N VAL A 93 5.71 17.21 15.22
CA VAL A 93 7.02 17.87 15.30
C VAL A 93 8.10 17.07 14.56
N ASP A 94 8.08 15.74 14.65
CA ASP A 94 9.00 14.86 13.92
C ASP A 94 8.83 15.03 12.41
N GLU A 95 7.60 14.99 11.91
CA GLU A 95 7.33 15.12 10.47
C GLU A 95 7.72 16.49 9.92
N ALA A 96 7.43 17.57 10.65
CA ALA A 96 7.89 18.90 10.26
C ALA A 96 9.44 18.97 10.21
N ARG A 97 10.11 18.30 11.15
CA ARG A 97 11.57 18.20 11.17
C ARG A 97 12.11 17.33 10.04
N HIS A 98 11.43 16.24 9.67
CA HIS A 98 11.78 15.40 8.52
C HIS A 98 11.68 16.21 7.22
N ALA A 99 10.59 16.97 7.03
CA ALA A 99 10.42 17.87 5.90
C ALA A 99 11.54 18.90 5.81
N VAL A 100 11.95 19.50 6.93
CA VAL A 100 13.10 20.43 6.98
C VAL A 100 14.40 19.73 6.60
N HIS A 101 14.64 18.50 7.08
CA HIS A 101 15.82 17.71 6.71
C HIS A 101 15.91 17.49 5.19
N PHE A 102 14.82 17.02 4.57
CA PHE A 102 14.79 16.82 3.12
C PHE A 102 14.89 18.13 2.35
N HIS A 103 14.19 19.19 2.76
CA HIS A 103 14.33 20.51 2.13
C HIS A 103 15.79 20.97 2.11
N ARG A 104 16.48 20.89 3.26
CA ARG A 104 17.90 21.23 3.35
C ARG A 104 18.74 20.39 2.40
N PHE A 105 18.51 19.08 2.31
CA PHE A 105 19.26 18.21 1.40
C PHE A 105 19.02 18.58 -0.08
N PHE A 106 17.76 18.81 -0.47
CA PHE A 106 17.43 19.23 -1.84
C PHE A 106 18.07 20.57 -2.20
N LYS A 107 18.07 21.54 -1.28
CA LYS A 107 18.65 22.86 -1.50
C LYS A 107 20.18 22.83 -1.51
N GLU A 108 20.80 22.24 -0.47
CA GLU A 108 22.25 22.31 -0.23
C GLU A 108 23.05 21.32 -1.09
N VAL A 109 22.46 20.17 -1.44
CA VAL A 109 23.14 19.07 -2.16
C VAL A 109 22.64 18.95 -3.59
N ILE A 110 21.33 18.80 -3.80
CA ILE A 110 20.75 18.61 -5.14
C ILE A 110 20.75 19.92 -5.94
N GLY A 111 20.57 21.06 -5.26
CA GLY A 111 20.42 22.38 -5.89
C GLY A 111 19.03 22.63 -6.45
N ALA A 112 17.98 22.15 -5.77
CA ALA A 112 16.58 22.30 -6.17
C ALA A 112 15.76 23.10 -5.15
N GLY A 113 15.14 24.19 -5.62
CA GLY A 113 14.36 25.12 -4.79
C GLY A 113 15.22 26.02 -3.89
N ASP A 114 14.64 27.14 -3.48
CA ASP A 114 15.29 28.14 -2.62
C ASP A 114 14.68 28.21 -1.22
N ASP A 115 13.39 27.92 -1.11
CA ASP A 115 12.59 27.83 0.10
C ASP A 115 11.76 26.53 0.09
N VAL A 116 11.10 26.21 1.21
CA VAL A 116 10.35 24.95 1.34
C VAL A 116 9.33 24.79 0.22
N ALA A 117 8.57 25.84 -0.09
CA ALA A 117 7.54 25.81 -1.12
C ALA A 117 8.09 25.53 -2.53
N SER A 118 9.15 26.24 -2.95
CA SER A 118 9.78 26.01 -4.25
C SER A 118 10.50 24.67 -4.33
N THR A 119 11.02 24.15 -3.22
CA THR A 119 11.57 22.78 -3.19
C THR A 119 10.46 21.74 -3.33
N LEU A 120 9.30 21.92 -2.69
CA LEU A 120 8.14 21.02 -2.84
C LEU A 120 7.64 21.03 -4.28
N GLU A 121 7.56 22.19 -4.93
CA GLU A 121 7.17 22.27 -6.35
C GLU A 121 8.12 21.44 -7.24
N ALA A 122 9.41 21.39 -6.91
CA ALA A 122 10.40 20.61 -7.63
C ALA A 122 10.23 19.08 -7.48
N THR A 123 9.52 18.60 -6.44
CA THR A 123 9.26 17.15 -6.26
C THR A 123 8.09 16.65 -7.09
N LEU A 124 7.10 17.51 -7.39
CA LEU A 124 5.83 17.14 -8.03
C LEU A 124 5.98 16.33 -9.33
N PRO A 125 6.95 16.60 -10.23
CA PRO A 125 7.14 15.81 -11.45
C PRO A 125 7.56 14.36 -11.18
N GLN A 126 8.12 14.07 -10.01
CA GLN A 126 8.58 12.72 -9.64
C GLN A 126 7.47 11.84 -9.08
N LEU A 127 6.39 12.43 -8.56
CA LEU A 127 5.36 11.68 -7.85
C LEU A 127 4.55 10.81 -8.83
N GLY A 128 4.46 9.51 -8.56
CA GLY A 128 3.72 8.56 -9.39
C GLY A 128 2.21 8.59 -9.15
N TRP A 129 1.45 7.95 -10.04
CA TRP A 129 -0.02 7.83 -9.93
C TRP A 129 -0.47 7.24 -8.58
N GLY A 130 0.13 6.13 -8.15
CA GLY A 130 -0.24 5.47 -6.89
C GLY A 130 0.06 6.35 -5.68
N TYR A 131 1.22 7.00 -5.68
CA TYR A 131 1.63 7.93 -4.62
C TYR A 131 0.62 9.08 -4.48
N ARG A 132 0.32 9.79 -5.58
CA ARG A 132 -0.64 10.92 -5.54
C ARG A 132 -1.99 10.51 -4.96
N HIS A 133 -2.53 9.37 -5.37
CA HIS A 133 -3.83 8.94 -4.87
C HIS A 133 -3.84 8.47 -3.41
N VAL A 134 -2.75 7.90 -2.90
CA VAL A 134 -2.63 7.60 -1.47
C VAL A 134 -2.63 8.89 -0.66
N PHE A 135 -1.90 9.91 -1.09
CA PHE A 135 -1.84 11.20 -0.40
C PHE A 135 -3.14 12.02 -0.56
N ASP A 136 -3.79 11.99 -1.72
CA ASP A 136 -5.16 12.54 -1.89
C ASP A 136 -6.16 11.86 -0.92
N ARG A 137 -5.96 10.57 -0.63
CA ARG A 137 -6.81 9.85 0.34
C ARG A 137 -6.49 10.26 1.78
N LEU A 138 -5.23 10.55 2.09
CA LEU A 138 -4.79 11.08 3.38
C LEU A 138 -5.39 12.47 3.64
N ASP A 139 -5.33 13.38 2.66
CA ASP A 139 -5.95 14.72 2.75
C ASP A 139 -7.45 14.62 3.04
N ARG A 140 -8.16 13.75 2.30
CA ARG A 140 -9.59 13.52 2.54
C ARG A 140 -9.87 12.90 3.91
N MET A 141 -8.98 12.06 4.43
CA MET A 141 -9.12 11.49 5.77
C MET A 141 -9.05 12.58 6.84
N ALA A 142 -8.16 13.57 6.67
CA ALA A 142 -8.05 14.69 7.59
C ALA A 142 -9.37 15.49 7.66
N ASP A 143 -10.02 15.74 6.52
CA ASP A 143 -11.34 16.38 6.47
C ASP A 143 -12.46 15.51 7.05
N GLU A 144 -12.45 14.20 6.76
CA GLU A 144 -13.39 13.24 7.35
C GLU A 144 -13.29 13.21 8.87
N LEU A 145 -12.08 13.21 9.44
CA LEU A 145 -11.85 13.27 10.89
C LEU A 145 -12.30 14.58 11.52
N ARG A 146 -12.13 15.71 10.84
CA ARG A 146 -12.66 17.00 11.31
C ARG A 146 -14.18 16.94 11.46
N ALA A 147 -14.85 16.24 10.55
CA ALA A 147 -16.31 16.10 10.55
C ALA A 147 -16.82 14.99 11.47
N ASP A 148 -16.10 13.88 11.60
CA ASP A 148 -16.46 12.68 12.35
C ASP A 148 -15.28 12.19 13.19
N ARG A 149 -15.36 12.41 14.51
CA ARG A 149 -14.36 11.97 15.49
C ARG A 149 -14.74 10.64 16.16
N SER A 150 -15.57 9.83 15.52
CA SER A 150 -15.93 8.51 16.02
C SER A 150 -14.72 7.58 16.07
N LEU A 151 -14.74 6.60 16.98
CA LEU A 151 -13.66 5.61 17.10
C LEU A 151 -13.43 4.81 15.80
N PRO A 152 -14.45 4.38 15.03
CA PRO A 152 -14.24 3.76 13.73
C PRO A 152 -13.51 4.66 12.73
N ARG A 153 -13.86 5.95 12.65
CA ARG A 153 -13.16 6.91 11.78
C ARG A 153 -11.72 7.14 12.23
N PHE A 154 -11.50 7.28 13.54
CA PHE A 154 -10.16 7.38 14.11
C PHE A 154 -9.31 6.13 13.81
N ALA A 155 -9.87 4.93 13.94
CA ALA A 155 -9.17 3.69 13.58
C ALA A 155 -8.80 3.63 12.09
N GLN A 156 -9.70 4.05 11.19
CA GLN A 156 -9.39 4.19 9.77
C GLN A 156 -8.24 5.16 9.53
N ALA A 157 -8.25 6.30 10.20
CA ALA A 157 -7.21 7.29 10.07
C ALA A 157 -5.84 6.77 10.55
N ILE A 158 -5.81 6.16 11.74
CA ILE A 158 -4.60 5.54 12.30
C ILE A 158 -4.06 4.46 11.37
N ALA A 159 -4.92 3.61 10.81
CA ALA A 159 -4.51 2.58 9.85
C ALA A 159 -4.01 3.18 8.52
N LEU A 160 -4.68 4.18 7.96
CA LEU A 160 -4.23 4.81 6.72
C LEU A 160 -2.83 5.40 6.87
N TYR A 161 -2.60 6.11 7.97
CA TYR A 161 -1.32 6.79 8.15
C TYR A 161 -0.22 5.82 8.60
N HIS A 162 -0.37 5.20 9.77
CA HIS A 162 0.71 4.44 10.39
C HIS A 162 0.93 3.05 9.76
N MET A 163 -0.13 2.44 9.23
CA MET A 163 -0.03 1.09 8.64
C MET A 163 0.20 1.14 7.14
N VAL A 164 -0.53 1.99 6.41
CA VAL A 164 -0.36 2.11 4.95
C VAL A 164 0.82 3.03 4.64
N VAL A 165 0.77 4.32 5.00
CA VAL A 165 1.82 5.28 4.64
C VAL A 165 3.17 4.95 5.28
N GLU A 166 3.29 4.94 6.61
CA GLU A 166 4.59 4.72 7.27
C GLU A 166 5.02 3.24 7.21
N GLY A 167 4.12 2.36 7.67
CA GLY A 167 4.44 0.96 7.82
C GLY A 167 4.68 0.22 6.50
N THR A 168 3.85 0.46 5.48
CA THR A 168 3.92 -0.30 4.23
C THR A 168 4.68 0.44 3.14
N LEU A 169 4.55 1.76 3.08
CA LEU A 169 5.12 2.56 2.00
C LEU A 169 6.45 3.21 2.37
N ALA A 170 6.61 3.86 3.52
CA ALA A 170 7.87 4.53 3.86
C ALA A 170 8.99 3.52 4.18
N GLN A 171 8.71 2.51 5.02
CA GLN A 171 9.76 1.66 5.57
C GLN A 171 10.56 0.85 4.53
N PRO A 172 9.97 0.24 3.48
CA PRO A 172 10.77 -0.38 2.42
C PRO A 172 11.73 0.63 1.77
N GLY A 173 11.23 1.82 1.43
CA GLY A 173 12.06 2.89 0.84
C GLY A 173 13.24 3.26 1.74
N GLN A 174 13.01 3.43 3.04
CA GLN A 174 14.05 3.73 4.03
C GLN A 174 15.10 2.61 4.11
N HIS A 175 14.66 1.36 4.21
CA HIS A 175 15.57 0.21 4.30
C HIS A 175 16.54 0.18 3.12
N TYR A 176 16.07 0.47 1.90
CA TYR A 176 16.92 0.48 0.71
C TYR A 176 17.85 1.70 0.64
N ILE A 177 17.38 2.87 1.09
CA ILE A 177 18.22 4.07 1.22
C ILE A 177 19.36 3.81 2.20
N GLU A 178 19.05 3.31 3.40
CA GLU A 178 20.04 3.05 4.45
C GLU A 178 21.06 2.00 4.04
N ASP A 179 20.62 0.89 3.44
CA ASP A 179 21.49 -0.21 3.01
C ASP A 179 22.54 0.26 2.00
N TYR A 180 22.19 1.20 1.10
CA TYR A 180 23.12 1.73 0.12
C TYR A 180 24.12 2.72 0.76
N PHE A 181 23.63 3.75 1.45
CA PHE A 181 24.53 4.82 1.91
C PHE A 181 25.43 4.38 3.07
N THR A 182 24.99 3.42 3.87
CA THR A 182 25.85 2.79 4.88
C THR A 182 27.01 2.03 4.24
N ARG A 183 26.82 1.47 3.03
CA ARG A 183 27.85 0.71 2.31
C ARG A 183 28.80 1.59 1.49
N ASP A 184 28.27 2.62 0.82
CA ASP A 184 29.04 3.48 -0.09
C ASP A 184 29.68 4.69 0.61
N GLY A 185 29.06 5.21 1.67
CA GLY A 185 29.59 6.29 2.50
C GLY A 185 29.70 7.66 1.81
N GLY A 186 29.12 7.82 0.61
CA GLY A 186 29.26 9.03 -0.22
C GLY A 186 28.48 10.26 0.27
N MET A 187 27.39 10.07 1.03
CA MET A 187 26.53 11.15 1.54
C MET A 187 26.31 11.00 3.06
N PRO A 188 27.35 11.23 3.88
CA PRO A 188 27.31 10.97 5.32
C PRO A 188 26.28 11.82 6.07
N GLY A 189 26.07 13.09 5.71
CA GLY A 189 25.09 13.93 6.41
C GLY A 189 23.66 13.47 6.17
N PHE A 190 23.34 13.10 4.93
CA PHE A 190 22.04 12.53 4.57
C PHE A 190 21.82 11.18 5.26
N SER A 191 22.85 10.34 5.31
CA SER A 191 22.79 9.05 6.03
C SER A 191 22.50 9.22 7.51
N GLU A 192 23.13 10.22 8.15
CA GLU A 192 22.88 10.55 9.55
C GLU A 192 21.43 11.00 9.76
N GLY A 193 20.92 11.89 8.91
CA GLY A 193 19.52 12.33 8.95
C GLY A 193 18.55 11.18 8.75
N MET A 194 18.75 10.32 7.76
CA MET A 194 17.90 9.15 7.52
C MET A 194 17.89 8.20 8.72
N ARG A 195 19.02 7.98 9.40
CA ARG A 195 19.07 7.15 10.61
C ARG A 195 18.20 7.74 11.74
N HIS A 196 18.14 9.06 11.84
CA HIS A 196 17.25 9.73 12.79
C HIS A 196 15.78 9.56 12.41
N VAL A 197 15.43 9.83 11.15
CA VAL A 197 14.08 9.63 10.59
C VAL A 197 13.61 8.19 10.83
N SER A 198 14.40 7.18 10.46
CA SER A 198 14.02 5.77 10.61
C SER A 198 13.83 5.33 12.07
N ARG A 199 14.46 5.99 13.03
CA ARG A 199 14.23 5.73 14.46
C ARG A 199 12.92 6.37 14.92
N ASP A 200 12.61 7.56 14.42
CA ASP A 200 11.36 8.25 14.73
C ASP A 200 10.17 7.49 14.09
N GLU A 201 10.32 6.98 12.86
CA GLU A 201 9.33 6.10 12.21
C GLU A 201 9.05 4.80 12.98
N GLN A 202 10.07 4.18 13.59
CA GLN A 202 9.84 2.99 14.43
C GLN A 202 8.92 3.29 15.60
N ARG A 203 8.98 4.52 16.13
CA ARG A 203 8.11 5.00 17.20
C ARG A 203 6.70 5.26 16.65
N HIS A 204 6.56 5.90 15.49
CA HIS A 204 5.27 6.19 14.84
C HIS A 204 4.49 4.91 14.50
N ILE A 205 5.16 3.98 13.83
CA ILE A 205 4.60 2.65 13.52
C ILE A 205 4.23 1.89 14.80
N GLY A 206 5.09 1.96 15.83
CA GLY A 206 4.83 1.34 17.13
C GLY A 206 3.56 1.85 17.79
N PHE A 207 3.30 3.16 17.71
CA PHE A 207 2.06 3.78 18.15
C PHE A 207 0.85 3.27 17.37
N GLY A 208 0.91 3.29 16.03
CA GLY A 208 -0.19 2.80 15.19
C GLY A 208 -0.56 1.35 15.48
N VAL A 209 0.42 0.46 15.62
CA VAL A 209 0.21 -0.95 15.99
C VAL A 209 -0.44 -1.06 17.37
N LYS A 210 0.01 -0.28 18.35
CA LYS A 210 -0.54 -0.29 19.71
C LYS A 210 -2.00 0.16 19.71
N VAL A 211 -2.31 1.32 19.15
CA VAL A 211 -3.67 1.88 19.10
C VAL A 211 -4.61 0.89 18.42
N LEU A 212 -4.23 0.36 17.25
CA LEU A 212 -5.09 -0.58 16.53
C LEU A 212 -5.27 -1.90 17.31
N SER A 213 -4.25 -2.38 18.02
CA SER A 213 -4.38 -3.60 18.83
C SER A 213 -5.38 -3.44 19.99
N GLU A 214 -5.46 -2.24 20.57
CA GLU A 214 -6.44 -1.91 21.62
C GLU A 214 -7.85 -1.79 21.01
N LEU A 215 -8.00 -1.04 19.91
CA LEU A 215 -9.31 -0.79 19.29
C LEU A 215 -9.94 -2.04 18.66
N VAL A 216 -9.14 -2.88 18.02
CA VAL A 216 -9.65 -4.08 17.33
C VAL A 216 -10.13 -5.15 18.32
N GLY A 217 -9.54 -5.21 19.51
CA GLY A 217 -10.00 -6.11 20.57
C GLY A 217 -11.37 -5.75 21.14
N GLU A 218 -11.83 -4.51 20.93
CA GLU A 218 -13.02 -3.96 21.58
C GLU A 218 -14.29 -4.02 20.72
N SER A 219 -14.20 -4.03 19.38
CA SER A 219 -15.38 -3.91 18.52
C SER A 219 -15.20 -4.44 17.09
N ASP A 220 -16.16 -5.26 16.63
CA ASP A 220 -16.27 -5.71 15.24
C ASP A 220 -16.54 -4.55 14.25
N GLU A 221 -17.11 -3.44 14.74
CA GLU A 221 -17.31 -2.23 13.94
C GLU A 221 -15.97 -1.62 13.51
N ILE A 222 -14.94 -1.72 14.36
CA ILE A 222 -13.58 -1.29 14.02
C ILE A 222 -13.01 -2.17 12.90
N LYS A 223 -13.14 -3.50 13.00
CA LYS A 223 -12.71 -4.41 11.93
C LYS A 223 -13.41 -4.09 10.60
N ALA A 224 -14.71 -3.84 10.62
CA ALA A 224 -15.47 -3.45 9.44
C ALA A 224 -14.97 -2.13 8.83
N ALA A 225 -14.70 -1.12 9.67
CA ALA A 225 -14.17 0.16 9.21
C ALA A 225 -12.77 0.02 8.59
N LEU A 226 -11.89 -0.79 9.16
CA LEU A 226 -10.57 -1.10 8.60
C LEU A 226 -10.67 -1.79 7.24
N VAL A 227 -11.57 -2.77 7.10
CA VAL A 227 -11.87 -3.44 5.84
C VAL A 227 -12.36 -2.44 4.78
N GLU A 228 -13.25 -1.51 5.15
CA GLU A 228 -13.75 -0.46 4.25
C GLU A 228 -12.60 0.41 3.74
N LEU A 229 -11.72 0.87 4.62
CA LEU A 229 -10.55 1.69 4.26
C LEU A 229 -9.65 0.97 3.25
N TYR A 230 -9.26 -0.27 3.54
CA TYR A 230 -8.34 -1.02 2.66
C TYR A 230 -8.98 -1.35 1.31
N ARG A 231 -10.30 -1.53 1.26
CA ARG A 231 -11.03 -1.69 0.00
C ARG A 231 -10.90 -0.46 -0.91
N ASP A 232 -10.78 0.73 -0.32
CA ASP A 232 -10.54 1.98 -1.03
C ASP A 232 -9.04 2.17 -1.38
N VAL A 233 -8.12 2.01 -0.42
CA VAL A 233 -6.72 2.41 -0.62
C VAL A 233 -5.83 1.36 -1.32
N ASN A 234 -6.11 0.06 -1.19
CA ASN A 234 -5.22 -1.01 -1.69
C ASN A 234 -4.91 -0.93 -3.18
N ARG A 235 -5.86 -0.44 -3.98
CA ARG A 235 -5.69 -0.25 -5.43
C ARG A 235 -4.57 0.74 -5.78
N TYR A 236 -4.27 1.68 -4.90
CA TYR A 236 -3.24 2.69 -5.09
C TYR A 236 -1.91 2.27 -4.45
N SER A 237 -1.96 1.65 -3.27
CA SER A 237 -0.78 1.30 -2.48
C SER A 237 0.24 0.45 -3.25
N LEU A 238 -0.21 -0.51 -4.05
CA LEU A 238 0.68 -1.36 -4.86
C LEU A 238 1.42 -0.57 -5.95
N ALA A 239 0.93 0.59 -6.36
CA ALA A 239 1.51 1.42 -7.40
C ALA A 239 2.36 2.59 -6.88
N VAL A 240 2.49 2.73 -5.57
CA VAL A 240 3.34 3.76 -4.94
C VAL A 240 4.80 3.54 -5.32
N PHE A 241 5.27 2.30 -5.24
CA PHE A 241 6.61 1.90 -5.66
C PHE A 241 6.69 1.48 -7.13
N CYS A 242 5.74 1.91 -7.96
CA CYS A 242 5.87 1.74 -9.40
C CYS A 242 6.96 2.68 -9.93
N PRO A 243 8.08 2.15 -10.48
CA PRO A 243 9.13 3.02 -10.98
C PRO A 243 8.65 3.82 -12.20
N PRO A 244 9.19 5.04 -12.42
CA PRO A 244 8.87 5.84 -13.60
C PRO A 244 9.02 5.03 -14.90
N GLY A 245 7.97 5.03 -15.72
CA GLY A 245 7.95 4.30 -17.00
C GLY A 245 8.04 2.78 -16.86
N TYR A 246 7.76 2.21 -15.67
CA TYR A 246 7.94 0.79 -15.37
C TYR A 246 9.39 0.31 -15.52
N ASP A 247 10.36 1.23 -15.46
CA ASP A 247 11.77 0.94 -15.65
C ASP A 247 12.41 0.35 -14.38
N ARG A 248 12.67 -0.95 -14.40
CA ARG A 248 13.31 -1.69 -13.31
C ARG A 248 14.70 -1.16 -12.95
N ALA A 249 15.39 -0.45 -13.87
CA ALA A 249 16.70 0.12 -13.61
C ALA A 249 16.69 1.11 -12.43
N TYR A 250 15.53 1.70 -12.11
CA TYR A 250 15.37 2.58 -10.95
C TYR A 250 15.68 1.87 -9.63
N THR A 251 15.35 0.58 -9.48
CA THR A 251 15.64 -0.16 -8.24
C THR A 251 16.91 -1.02 -8.39
N GLU A 252 17.11 -1.61 -9.57
CA GLU A 252 18.23 -2.51 -9.84
C GLU A 252 19.59 -1.80 -9.79
N CYS A 253 19.64 -0.48 -10.07
CA CYS A 253 20.87 0.30 -9.93
C CYS A 253 21.39 0.38 -8.48
N TRP A 254 20.55 0.02 -7.50
CA TRP A 254 20.90 -0.08 -6.08
C TRP A 254 21.07 -1.52 -5.61
N GLY A 255 20.95 -2.51 -6.51
CA GLY A 255 21.08 -3.93 -6.19
C GLY A 255 19.80 -4.59 -5.69
N PHE A 256 18.63 -3.98 -5.91
CA PHE A 256 17.34 -4.52 -5.47
C PHE A 256 16.37 -4.70 -6.65
N THR A 257 15.73 -5.86 -6.69
CA THR A 257 14.61 -6.14 -7.60
C THR A 257 13.30 -5.63 -7.01
N LEU A 258 12.32 -5.29 -7.86
CA LEU A 258 10.97 -4.92 -7.38
C LEU A 258 10.34 -6.03 -6.55
N GLU A 259 10.57 -7.30 -6.91
CA GLU A 259 10.07 -8.45 -6.17
C GLU A 259 10.60 -8.50 -4.73
N GLU A 260 11.87 -8.15 -4.51
CA GLU A 260 12.45 -8.07 -3.16
C GLU A 260 11.80 -6.95 -2.34
N ILE A 261 11.55 -5.79 -2.95
CA ILE A 261 10.85 -4.65 -2.35
C ILE A 261 9.45 -5.06 -1.89
N PHE A 262 8.68 -5.67 -2.78
CA PHE A 262 7.30 -6.08 -2.50
C PHE A 262 7.27 -7.23 -1.48
N SER A 263 8.21 -8.17 -1.55
CA SER A 263 8.33 -9.26 -0.58
C SER A 263 8.65 -8.75 0.82
N PHE A 264 9.54 -7.76 0.93
CA PHE A 264 9.87 -7.12 2.19
C PHE A 264 8.66 -6.39 2.78
N GLY A 265 8.00 -5.52 1.99
CA GLY A 265 6.79 -4.83 2.42
C GLY A 265 5.70 -5.79 2.88
N LEU A 266 5.45 -6.87 2.11
CA LEU A 266 4.43 -7.86 2.45
C LEU A 266 4.72 -8.60 3.77
N ARG A 267 5.99 -8.90 4.07
CA ARG A 267 6.37 -9.50 5.37
C ARG A 267 6.01 -8.57 6.52
N LEU A 268 6.32 -7.28 6.39
CA LEU A 268 6.00 -6.28 7.40
C LEU A 268 4.50 -6.13 7.61
N VAL A 269 3.72 -6.05 6.53
CA VAL A 269 2.24 -5.97 6.59
C VAL A 269 1.67 -7.18 7.33
N ARG A 270 2.07 -8.41 6.93
CA ARG A 270 1.61 -9.66 7.58
C ARG A 270 1.97 -9.68 9.06
N GLN A 271 3.21 -9.34 9.39
CA GLN A 271 3.69 -9.35 10.77
C GLN A 271 2.89 -8.38 11.63
N ARG A 272 2.67 -7.14 11.19
CA ARG A 272 1.99 -6.14 12.00
C ARG A 272 0.51 -6.43 12.18
N TRP A 273 -0.21 -6.83 11.13
CA TRP A 273 -1.63 -7.19 11.26
C TRP A 273 -1.84 -8.40 12.15
N LYS A 274 -0.90 -9.35 12.15
CA LYS A 274 -0.85 -10.41 13.16
C LYS A 274 -0.64 -9.88 14.58
N THR A 275 0.28 -8.93 14.78
CA THR A 275 0.50 -8.30 16.09
C THR A 275 -0.70 -7.50 16.59
N ILE A 276 -1.44 -6.85 15.68
CA ILE A 276 -2.68 -6.10 15.97
C ILE A 276 -3.82 -7.03 16.44
N GLY A 277 -3.75 -8.33 16.14
CA GLY A 277 -4.84 -9.26 16.46
C GLY A 277 -5.93 -9.30 15.38
N PHE A 278 -5.64 -8.83 14.17
CA PHE A 278 -6.50 -8.97 12.99
C PHE A 278 -5.67 -9.42 11.79
N PRO A 279 -5.18 -10.68 11.83
CA PRO A 279 -4.29 -11.21 10.81
C PRO A 279 -4.98 -11.23 9.45
N LEU A 280 -4.21 -11.08 8.37
CA LEU A 280 -4.77 -10.92 7.02
C LEU A 280 -5.65 -12.09 6.58
N GLU A 281 -5.49 -13.28 7.17
CA GLU A 281 -6.31 -14.47 6.94
C GLU A 281 -7.79 -14.30 7.38
N GLU A 282 -8.09 -13.33 8.25
CA GLU A 282 -9.46 -12.99 8.66
C GLU A 282 -10.10 -11.93 7.75
N TRP A 283 -9.35 -11.35 6.82
CA TRP A 283 -9.85 -10.28 5.96
C TRP A 283 -10.69 -10.85 4.80
N PRO A 284 -11.68 -10.10 4.28
CA PRO A 284 -12.42 -10.53 3.10
C PRO A 284 -11.51 -10.72 1.89
N ASP A 285 -11.77 -11.79 1.12
CA ASP A 285 -11.01 -12.12 -0.08
C ASP A 285 -11.06 -11.02 -1.14
N ASP A 286 -12.06 -10.13 -1.14
CA ASP A 286 -12.11 -9.02 -2.10
C ASP A 286 -11.22 -7.82 -1.72
N VAL A 287 -10.76 -7.76 -0.46
CA VAL A 287 -9.78 -6.78 0.02
C VAL A 287 -8.36 -7.35 -0.08
N TRP A 288 -8.21 -8.64 0.22
CA TRP A 288 -6.92 -9.33 0.18
C TRP A 288 -6.99 -10.65 -0.62
N PRO A 289 -7.09 -10.59 -1.96
CA PRO A 289 -7.37 -11.75 -2.83
C PRO A 289 -6.18 -12.70 -3.04
N PHE A 290 -5.31 -12.88 -2.06
CA PHE A 290 -4.08 -13.67 -2.19
C PHE A 290 -4.19 -15.00 -1.43
N ASP A 291 -3.51 -16.02 -1.95
CA ASP A 291 -3.39 -17.28 -1.22
C ASP A 291 -2.47 -17.10 -0.01
N HIS A 292 -3.05 -17.05 1.19
CA HIS A 292 -2.29 -16.89 2.42
C HIS A 292 -1.30 -18.03 2.66
N SER A 293 -1.54 -19.22 2.09
CA SER A 293 -0.65 -20.37 2.21
C SER A 293 0.63 -20.25 1.37
N LYS A 294 0.66 -19.35 0.38
CA LYS A 294 1.82 -19.15 -0.49
C LYS A 294 2.95 -18.37 0.22
N PRO A 295 4.22 -18.66 -0.11
CA PRO A 295 5.34 -17.84 0.29
C PRO A 295 5.15 -16.38 -0.14
N VAL A 296 5.63 -15.44 0.68
CA VAL A 296 5.52 -13.99 0.40
C VAL A 296 6.21 -13.63 -0.92
N GLU A 297 7.30 -14.32 -1.26
CA GLU A 297 8.06 -14.12 -2.48
C GLU A 297 7.25 -14.47 -3.72
N GLU A 298 6.42 -15.53 -3.65
CA GLU A 298 5.55 -15.91 -4.75
C GLU A 298 4.43 -14.88 -4.95
N ILE A 299 3.84 -14.39 -3.85
CA ILE A 299 2.80 -13.36 -3.89
C ILE A 299 3.35 -12.05 -4.46
N ALA A 300 4.51 -11.61 -3.97
CA ALA A 300 5.18 -10.41 -4.43
C ALA A 300 5.58 -10.50 -5.91
N ALA A 301 6.07 -11.64 -6.37
CA ALA A 301 6.37 -11.87 -7.78
C ALA A 301 5.13 -11.73 -8.66
N ARG A 302 4.00 -12.29 -8.22
CA ARG A 302 2.71 -12.16 -8.93
C ARG A 302 2.20 -10.72 -8.95
N GLN A 303 2.29 -10.00 -7.82
CA GLN A 303 1.92 -8.59 -7.73
C GLN A 303 2.77 -7.72 -8.64
N THR A 304 4.09 -7.92 -8.61
CA THR A 304 5.05 -7.21 -9.46
C THR A 304 4.77 -7.49 -10.94
N ARG A 305 4.42 -8.74 -11.29
CA ARG A 305 4.05 -9.09 -12.66
C ARG A 305 2.80 -8.36 -13.13
N LEU A 306 1.74 -8.31 -12.31
CA LEU A 306 0.52 -7.58 -12.66
C LEU A 306 0.75 -6.07 -12.80
N LEU A 307 1.60 -5.50 -11.93
CA LEU A 307 1.94 -4.08 -11.98
C LEU A 307 2.66 -3.74 -13.29
N LEU A 308 3.72 -4.47 -13.63
CA LEU A 308 4.49 -4.23 -14.86
C LEU A 308 3.72 -4.59 -16.14
N ALA A 309 2.72 -5.46 -16.03
CA ALA A 309 1.78 -5.77 -17.10
C ALA A 309 0.73 -4.67 -17.33
N GLY A 310 0.70 -3.62 -16.51
CA GLY A 310 -0.34 -2.59 -16.55
C GLY A 310 -1.73 -3.09 -16.14
N VAL A 311 -1.81 -4.22 -15.44
CA VAL A 311 -3.07 -4.74 -14.88
C VAL A 311 -3.41 -4.01 -13.60
N THR A 312 -2.44 -3.84 -12.70
CA THR A 312 -2.60 -3.03 -11.48
C THR A 312 -1.87 -1.70 -11.60
N GLY A 313 -2.25 -0.72 -10.78
CA GLY A 313 -1.68 0.62 -10.80
C GLY A 313 -2.37 1.57 -11.78
N GLU A 314 -1.58 2.47 -12.39
CA GLU A 314 -2.12 3.48 -13.31
C GLU A 314 -2.90 2.81 -14.46
N PRO A 315 -4.11 3.29 -14.80
CA PRO A 315 -4.88 2.73 -15.90
C PRO A 315 -4.07 2.68 -17.21
N CYS A 316 -3.83 1.48 -17.71
CA CYS A 316 -3.10 1.24 -18.95
C CYS A 316 -4.09 1.01 -20.10
N GLU A 317 -3.88 1.68 -21.23
CA GLU A 317 -4.73 1.48 -22.42
C GLU A 317 -4.60 0.06 -22.99
N ARG A 318 -3.40 -0.52 -22.89
CA ARG A 318 -3.06 -1.83 -23.47
C ARG A 318 -2.30 -2.68 -22.46
N PRO A 319 -2.98 -3.20 -21.43
CA PRO A 319 -2.36 -4.12 -20.48
C PRO A 319 -1.90 -5.38 -21.21
N ASP A 320 -0.80 -5.98 -20.74
CA ASP A 320 -0.28 -7.24 -21.25
C ASP A 320 -1.35 -8.34 -21.12
N SER A 321 -1.60 -9.07 -22.21
CA SER A 321 -2.60 -10.13 -22.31
C SER A 321 -1.98 -11.52 -22.44
N SER A 322 -0.71 -11.71 -22.07
CA SER A 322 -0.05 -13.00 -22.11
C SER A 322 -0.77 -14.04 -21.25
N PRO A 323 -0.72 -15.35 -21.59
CA PRO A 323 -1.37 -16.40 -20.82
C PRO A 323 -0.98 -16.42 -19.33
N GLU A 324 0.26 -16.05 -19.01
CA GLU A 324 0.75 -15.92 -17.63
C GLU A 324 0.02 -14.81 -16.87
N VAL A 325 -0.05 -13.59 -17.43
CA VAL A 325 -0.73 -12.45 -16.81
C VAL A 325 -2.22 -12.71 -16.67
N GLN A 326 -2.86 -13.25 -17.71
CA GLN A 326 -4.26 -13.65 -17.64
C GLN A 326 -4.50 -14.67 -16.53
N GLY A 327 -3.64 -15.69 -16.42
CA GLY A 327 -3.76 -16.71 -15.37
C GLY A 327 -3.63 -16.13 -13.96
N ILE A 328 -2.69 -15.21 -13.75
CA ILE A 328 -2.56 -14.54 -12.45
C ILE A 328 -3.82 -13.74 -12.12
N LEU A 329 -4.37 -12.97 -13.06
CA LEU A 329 -5.59 -12.18 -12.84
C LEU A 329 -6.81 -13.06 -12.57
N PHE A 330 -7.02 -14.12 -13.37
CA PHE A 330 -8.16 -14.99 -13.21
C PHE A 330 -8.11 -15.82 -11.91
N ASP A 331 -6.91 -16.19 -11.45
CA ASP A 331 -6.73 -16.77 -10.11
C ASP A 331 -7.19 -15.79 -9.00
N LEU A 332 -6.89 -14.49 -9.12
CA LEU A 332 -7.37 -13.48 -8.15
C LEU A 332 -8.89 -13.36 -8.20
N ILE A 333 -9.47 -13.24 -9.40
CA ILE A 333 -10.93 -13.12 -9.57
C ILE A 333 -11.64 -14.37 -9.00
N ALA A 334 -11.10 -15.56 -9.23
CA ALA A 334 -11.64 -16.81 -8.69
C ALA A 334 -11.67 -16.81 -7.15
N ARG A 335 -10.70 -16.19 -6.48
CA ARG A 335 -10.67 -16.09 -5.01
C ARG A 335 -11.72 -15.13 -4.46
N THR A 336 -12.05 -14.08 -5.21
CA THR A 336 -13.13 -13.15 -4.80
C THR A 336 -14.54 -13.73 -4.93
N ALA A 337 -14.70 -14.94 -5.47
CA ALA A 337 -16.00 -15.54 -5.70
C ALA A 337 -16.58 -16.17 -4.43
N ASP A 338 -17.75 -15.70 -4.00
CA ASP A 338 -18.52 -16.31 -2.93
C ASP A 338 -19.22 -17.59 -3.43
N SER A 339 -18.60 -18.72 -3.09
CA SER A 339 -19.09 -20.05 -3.44
C SER A 339 -20.34 -20.47 -2.65
N SER A 340 -20.70 -19.75 -1.57
CA SER A 340 -21.92 -20.04 -0.81
C SER A 340 -23.18 -19.69 -1.60
N VAL A 341 -23.10 -18.73 -2.54
CA VAL A 341 -24.22 -18.28 -3.38
C VAL A 341 -24.77 -19.42 -4.25
N THR A 342 -23.91 -20.35 -4.68
CA THR A 342 -24.30 -21.48 -5.53
C THR A 342 -24.75 -22.71 -4.73
N GLY A 343 -24.46 -22.76 -3.43
CA GLY A 343 -24.72 -23.94 -2.60
C GLY A 343 -24.02 -25.18 -3.16
N SER A 344 -24.77 -26.29 -3.30
CA SER A 344 -24.30 -27.52 -3.96
C SER A 344 -24.43 -27.49 -5.50
N GLY A 345 -24.92 -26.38 -6.06
CA GLY A 345 -25.03 -26.20 -7.49
C GLY A 345 -23.70 -25.82 -8.13
N ARG A 346 -23.66 -25.90 -9.46
CA ARG A 346 -22.57 -25.41 -10.29
C ARG A 346 -22.99 -24.10 -10.96
N PHE A 347 -22.08 -23.14 -11.00
CA PHE A 347 -22.22 -21.93 -11.80
C PHE A 347 -20.92 -21.65 -12.56
N THR A 348 -21.02 -21.59 -13.88
CA THR A 348 -19.88 -21.41 -14.79
C THR A 348 -20.01 -20.07 -15.49
N THR A 349 -19.09 -19.14 -15.19
CA THR A 349 -18.96 -17.89 -15.95
C THR A 349 -17.80 -18.01 -16.93
N GLN A 350 -18.04 -17.67 -18.18
CA GLN A 350 -17.04 -17.67 -19.26
C GLN A 350 -16.77 -16.26 -19.73
N TRP A 351 -15.51 -15.92 -19.95
CA TRP A 351 -15.06 -14.70 -20.61
C TRP A 351 -14.58 -15.02 -22.01
N ARG A 352 -15.10 -14.28 -22.98
CA ARG A 352 -14.61 -14.29 -24.37
C ARG A 352 -14.04 -12.94 -24.69
N PHE A 353 -12.72 -12.91 -24.89
CA PHE A 353 -12.04 -11.70 -25.30
C PHE A 353 -11.96 -11.61 -26.82
N THR A 354 -12.00 -10.38 -27.34
CA THR A 354 -11.77 -10.13 -28.77
C THR A 354 -10.28 -10.13 -29.14
N ASP A 355 -9.41 -9.97 -28.16
CA ASP A 355 -7.98 -9.68 -28.27
C ASP A 355 -7.11 -10.44 -27.25
N ALA A 356 -7.68 -11.42 -26.54
CA ALA A 356 -6.97 -12.29 -25.59
C ALA A 356 -7.59 -13.71 -25.59
N ASP A 357 -6.93 -14.63 -24.89
CA ASP A 357 -7.39 -16.02 -24.77
C ASP A 357 -8.65 -16.11 -23.90
N PRO A 358 -9.64 -16.96 -24.23
CA PRO A 358 -10.83 -17.09 -23.40
C PRO A 358 -10.51 -17.78 -22.07
N TRP A 359 -11.30 -17.48 -21.04
CA TRP A 359 -11.21 -18.10 -19.72
C TRP A 359 -12.59 -18.44 -19.19
N HIS A 360 -12.66 -19.34 -18.22
CA HIS A 360 -13.87 -19.53 -17.43
C HIS A 360 -13.56 -19.80 -15.96
N ILE A 361 -14.49 -19.39 -15.11
CA ILE A 361 -14.48 -19.70 -13.68
C ILE A 361 -15.66 -20.62 -13.39
N VAL A 362 -15.37 -21.73 -12.73
CA VAL A 362 -16.36 -22.66 -12.21
C VAL A 362 -16.44 -22.49 -10.71
N VAL A 363 -17.64 -22.19 -10.22
CA VAL A 363 -17.98 -22.20 -8.79
C VAL A 363 -18.87 -23.41 -8.55
N GLU A 364 -18.39 -24.36 -7.74
CA GLU A 364 -19.07 -25.62 -7.50
C GLU A 364 -18.66 -26.21 -6.14
N ASN A 365 -19.64 -26.65 -5.35
CA ASN A 365 -19.43 -27.36 -4.08
C ASN A 365 -18.48 -26.65 -3.11
N GLY A 366 -18.62 -25.33 -2.96
CA GLY A 366 -17.77 -24.54 -2.08
C GLY A 366 -16.36 -24.26 -2.62
N SER A 367 -16.04 -24.70 -3.83
CA SER A 367 -14.75 -24.45 -4.49
C SER A 367 -14.91 -23.55 -5.70
N THR A 368 -13.87 -22.76 -5.97
CA THR A 368 -13.78 -21.93 -7.18
C THR A 368 -12.51 -22.26 -7.94
N ARG A 369 -12.59 -22.38 -9.26
CA ARG A 369 -11.43 -22.63 -10.12
C ARG A 369 -11.49 -21.80 -11.40
N ALA A 370 -10.41 -21.09 -11.68
CA ALA A 370 -10.13 -20.48 -12.97
C ALA A 370 -9.52 -21.52 -13.93
N VAL A 371 -9.98 -21.54 -15.17
CA VAL A 371 -9.52 -22.49 -16.20
C VAL A 371 -9.35 -21.75 -17.53
N PRO A 372 -8.20 -21.88 -18.22
CA PRO A 372 -8.02 -21.32 -19.55
C PRO A 372 -8.87 -22.06 -20.57
N GLY A 373 -9.39 -21.34 -21.56
CA GLY A 373 -10.23 -21.88 -22.62
C GLY A 373 -11.73 -21.68 -22.42
N LEU A 374 -12.50 -22.17 -23.38
CA LEU A 374 -13.96 -22.14 -23.36
C LEU A 374 -14.53 -23.28 -22.50
N ALA A 375 -15.59 -22.98 -21.76
CA ALA A 375 -16.41 -23.99 -21.10
C ALA A 375 -17.33 -24.68 -22.12
N GLY A 376 -17.59 -25.98 -21.92
CA GLY A 376 -18.51 -26.73 -22.77
C GLY A 376 -19.96 -26.26 -22.66
N ASP A 377 -20.41 -25.90 -21.45
CA ASP A 377 -21.77 -25.42 -21.16
C ASP A 377 -21.73 -24.32 -20.08
N PRO A 378 -21.48 -23.04 -20.47
CA PRO A 378 -21.44 -21.93 -19.52
C PRO A 378 -22.83 -21.38 -19.20
N ASP A 379 -23.11 -21.10 -17.93
CA ASP A 379 -24.34 -20.43 -17.49
C ASP A 379 -24.41 -18.96 -17.96
N LEU A 380 -23.25 -18.31 -18.02
CA LEU A 380 -23.09 -16.93 -18.46
C LEU A 380 -21.81 -16.79 -19.28
N THR A 381 -21.89 -16.15 -20.44
CA THR A 381 -20.72 -15.72 -21.22
C THR A 381 -20.64 -14.20 -21.25
N LEU A 382 -19.50 -13.63 -20.85
CA LEU A 382 -19.18 -12.21 -20.92
C LEU A 382 -18.24 -11.98 -22.12
N GLY A 383 -18.74 -11.32 -23.17
CA GLY A 383 -17.92 -10.88 -24.30
C GLY A 383 -17.38 -9.46 -24.08
N THR A 384 -16.08 -9.25 -24.23
CA THR A 384 -15.41 -7.94 -24.03
C THR A 384 -14.04 -7.92 -24.71
N ASP A 385 -13.33 -6.80 -24.70
CA ASP A 385 -11.88 -6.77 -24.91
C ASP A 385 -11.13 -6.86 -23.56
N TRP A 386 -9.83 -7.19 -23.61
CA TRP A 386 -8.99 -7.43 -22.44
C TRP A 386 -8.83 -6.16 -21.58
N SER A 387 -8.54 -5.03 -22.22
CA SER A 387 -8.34 -3.74 -21.53
C SER A 387 -9.58 -3.30 -20.75
N GLU A 388 -10.75 -3.40 -21.37
CA GLU A 388 -12.03 -3.08 -20.70
C GLU A 388 -12.29 -4.02 -19.52
N TRP A 389 -11.95 -5.30 -19.64
CA TRP A 389 -12.12 -6.24 -18.53
C TRP A 389 -11.15 -5.99 -17.38
N VAL A 390 -9.86 -5.72 -17.66
CA VAL A 390 -8.88 -5.30 -16.65
C VAL A 390 -9.40 -4.08 -15.89
N GLY A 391 -9.89 -3.06 -16.62
CA GLY A 391 -10.49 -1.88 -16.01
C GLY A 391 -11.66 -2.21 -15.09
N ILE A 392 -12.58 -3.09 -15.50
CA ILE A 392 -13.72 -3.53 -14.67
C ILE A 392 -13.25 -4.33 -13.45
N ALA A 393 -12.37 -5.32 -13.64
CA ALA A 393 -11.91 -6.22 -12.59
C ALA A 393 -11.14 -5.47 -11.50
N MET A 394 -10.34 -4.47 -11.88
CA MET A 394 -9.54 -3.66 -10.97
C MET A 394 -10.29 -2.43 -10.43
N LYS A 395 -11.63 -2.36 -10.62
CA LYS A 395 -12.50 -1.25 -10.16
C LYS A 395 -12.05 0.12 -10.70
N GLN A 396 -11.44 0.16 -11.88
CA GLN A 396 -11.04 1.38 -12.60
C GLN A 396 -12.09 1.81 -13.65
N GLY A 397 -12.89 0.85 -14.14
CA GLY A 397 -13.99 1.05 -15.09
C GLY A 397 -15.36 0.92 -14.44
N ASN A 398 -16.38 1.51 -15.07
CA ASN A 398 -17.77 1.37 -14.63
C ASN A 398 -18.49 0.30 -15.48
N PRO A 399 -18.82 -0.88 -14.93
CA PRO A 399 -19.41 -1.98 -15.70
C PRO A 399 -20.78 -1.62 -16.31
N LEU A 400 -21.55 -0.73 -15.68
CA LEU A 400 -22.83 -0.26 -16.25
C LEU A 400 -22.62 0.60 -17.49
N ARG A 401 -21.57 1.44 -17.51
CA ARG A 401 -21.18 2.18 -18.71
C ARG A 401 -20.69 1.25 -19.81
N SER A 402 -19.92 0.22 -19.47
CA SER A 402 -19.44 -0.80 -20.41
C SER A 402 -20.59 -1.57 -21.05
N LEU A 403 -21.61 -1.94 -20.27
CA LEU A 403 -22.84 -2.57 -20.76
C LEU A 403 -23.62 -1.64 -21.70
N ALA A 404 -23.86 -0.39 -21.28
CA ALA A 404 -24.59 0.59 -22.08
C ALA A 404 -23.88 0.88 -23.42
N GLY A 405 -22.54 0.95 -23.40
CA GLY A 405 -21.70 1.12 -24.58
C GLY A 405 -21.47 -0.16 -25.40
N ARG A 406 -22.07 -1.30 -25.02
CA ARG A 406 -21.86 -2.62 -25.65
C ARG A 406 -20.39 -3.06 -25.73
N ARG A 407 -19.55 -2.58 -24.81
CA ARG A 407 -18.16 -3.03 -24.62
C ARG A 407 -18.10 -4.28 -23.75
N LEU A 408 -19.01 -4.39 -22.77
CA LEU A 408 -19.31 -5.64 -22.07
C LEU A 408 -20.63 -6.22 -22.59
N ARG A 409 -20.62 -7.48 -23.05
CA ARG A 409 -21.76 -8.16 -23.69
C ARG A 409 -22.08 -9.47 -22.97
N PRO A 410 -22.98 -9.47 -21.98
CA PRO A 410 -23.42 -10.69 -21.33
C PRO A 410 -24.36 -11.48 -22.24
N ASN A 411 -24.13 -12.78 -22.34
CA ASN A 411 -25.00 -13.76 -22.99
C ASN A 411 -25.32 -14.87 -21.98
N GLY A 412 -26.58 -14.92 -21.56
CA GLY A 412 -27.08 -15.81 -20.52
C GLY A 412 -28.46 -15.35 -20.05
N SER A 413 -29.10 -16.12 -19.18
CA SER A 413 -30.40 -15.71 -18.63
C SER A 413 -30.25 -14.52 -17.66
N PRO A 414 -31.29 -13.69 -17.46
CA PRO A 414 -31.28 -12.64 -16.43
C PRO A 414 -30.98 -13.19 -15.03
N ARG A 415 -31.40 -14.43 -14.75
CA ARG A 415 -31.08 -15.15 -13.52
C ARG A 415 -29.57 -15.43 -13.41
N ALA A 416 -28.93 -15.87 -14.48
CA ALA A 416 -27.48 -16.09 -14.50
C ALA A 416 -26.70 -14.80 -14.26
N LEU A 417 -27.13 -13.68 -14.86
CA LEU A 417 -26.52 -12.38 -14.61
C LEU A 417 -26.68 -11.93 -13.14
N ASN A 418 -27.85 -12.17 -12.54
CA ASN A 418 -28.07 -11.88 -11.12
C ASN A 418 -27.23 -12.78 -10.20
N THR A 419 -27.08 -14.07 -10.53
CA THR A 419 -26.19 -14.99 -9.80
C THR A 419 -24.74 -14.51 -9.89
N PHE A 420 -24.25 -14.15 -11.08
CA PHE A 420 -22.91 -13.60 -11.26
C PHE A 420 -22.65 -12.38 -10.35
N ARG A 421 -23.59 -11.43 -10.30
CA ARG A 421 -23.47 -10.24 -9.44
C ARG A 421 -23.41 -10.55 -7.95
N ARG A 422 -24.00 -11.67 -7.52
CA ARG A 422 -23.96 -12.12 -6.13
C ARG A 422 -22.69 -12.89 -5.82
N VAL A 423 -22.24 -13.74 -6.76
CA VAL A 423 -20.99 -14.52 -6.63
C VAL A 423 -19.78 -13.61 -6.56
N PHE A 424 -19.73 -12.54 -7.36
CA PHE A 424 -18.61 -11.59 -7.39
C PHE A 424 -18.99 -10.25 -6.74
N ALA A 425 -19.87 -10.27 -5.74
CA ALA A 425 -20.17 -9.07 -4.98
C ALA A 425 -18.96 -8.70 -4.10
N PRO A 426 -18.78 -7.43 -3.74
CA PRO A 426 -17.93 -7.08 -2.60
C PRO A 426 -18.59 -7.67 -1.34
N HIS A 427 -17.85 -8.48 -0.58
CA HIS A 427 -18.35 -9.12 0.65
C HIS A 427 -17.80 -8.47 1.92
#